data_AF-A0A8J7HVJ0-F1
#
_entry.id   AF-A0A8J7HVJ0-F1
#
_cell.length_a   1.000
_cell.length_b   1.000
_cell.length_c   1.000
_cell.angle_alpha   90.00
_cell.angle_beta   90.00
_cell.angle_gamma   90.00
#
_symmetry.space_group_name_H-M   'P 1'
#
loop_
_entity.id
_entity.type
_entity.pdbx_description
1 polymer ?
#
loop_
_entity_poly.entity_id
_entity_poly.type
_entity_poly.pdbx_seq_one_letter_code
_entity_poly.pdbx_strand_id
1 'polypeptide(L)'
;MTQAVLQELDPGRKRYVVMFLQDANLLKIKSNKQPSILLGANLTHANLQGMNLRFANLQGTNLSHVDLRGSDLFGANLANAALDNSCYDNFTVFDKKFQPHAAGMRKVKSLKKCE
;
A
#
# COMPACT_ATOMS: atom_id res chain seq x y z
N MET A 1 4.17 11.78 13.35
CA MET A 1 3.05 12.69 13.04
C MET A 1 2.21 12.26 11.82
N THR A 2 2.64 11.33 10.96
CA THR A 2 1.89 10.95 9.74
C THR A 2 0.69 10.02 9.94
N GLN A 3 0.67 9.19 11.00
CA GLN A 3 -0.42 8.22 11.20
C GLN A 3 -1.75 8.84 11.64
N ALA A 4 -1.73 9.83 12.53
CA ALA A 4 -2.95 10.42 13.10
C ALA A 4 -3.80 11.10 12.01
N VAL A 5 -3.15 11.80 11.08
CA VAL A 5 -3.84 12.47 9.97
C VAL A 5 -4.50 11.47 9.02
N LEU A 6 -3.87 10.32 8.75
CA LEU A 6 -4.45 9.30 7.87
C LEU A 6 -5.69 8.61 8.46
N GLN A 7 -5.82 8.57 9.79
CA GLN A 7 -6.95 7.92 10.47
C GLN A 7 -8.26 8.70 10.29
N GLU A 8 -8.19 10.03 10.16
CA GLU A 8 -9.37 10.91 10.06
C GLU A 8 -9.84 11.14 8.61
N LEU A 9 -9.09 10.66 7.62
CA LEU A 9 -9.37 10.91 6.21
C LEU A 9 -10.23 9.82 5.58
N ASP A 10 -11.13 10.22 4.69
CA ASP A 10 -11.84 9.27 3.83
C ASP A 10 -10.88 8.57 2.84
N PRO A 11 -11.26 7.39 2.31
CA PRO A 11 -10.48 6.63 1.35
C PRO A 11 -9.85 7.41 0.19
N GLY A 12 -10.61 8.37 -0.37
CA GLY A 12 -10.16 9.18 -1.50
C GLY A 12 -9.06 10.16 -1.06
N ARG A 13 -9.27 10.83 0.07
CA ARG A 13 -8.27 11.76 0.63
C ARG A 13 -7.01 11.05 1.13
N LYS A 14 -7.11 9.83 1.65
CA LYS A 14 -5.92 9.01 2.01
C LYS A 14 -4.99 8.84 0.81
N ARG A 15 -5.54 8.57 -0.39
CA ARG A 15 -4.75 8.46 -1.63
C ARG A 15 -4.00 9.75 -1.93
N TYR A 16 -4.69 10.88 -1.92
CA TYR A 16 -4.07 12.18 -2.21
C TYR A 16 -2.99 12.54 -1.21
N VAL A 17 -3.18 12.23 0.08
CA VAL A 17 -2.14 12.46 1.09
C VAL A 17 -0.93 11.58 0.85
N VAL A 18 -1.11 10.28 0.57
CA VAL A 18 0.02 9.41 0.27
C VAL A 18 0.74 9.88 -1.00
N MET A 19 0.02 10.22 -2.07
CA MET A 19 0.60 10.76 -3.31
C MET A 19 1.35 12.08 -3.06
N PHE A 20 0.74 13.03 -2.36
CA PHE A 20 1.37 14.30 -2.02
C PHE A 20 2.64 14.08 -1.21
N LEU A 21 2.62 13.20 -0.21
CA LEU A 21 3.80 12.91 0.60
C LEU A 21 4.90 12.22 -0.23
N GLN A 22 4.56 11.42 -1.25
CA GLN A 22 5.51 10.85 -2.20
C GLN A 22 6.12 11.94 -3.10
N ASP A 23 5.28 12.78 -3.72
CA ASP A 23 5.71 13.84 -4.64
C ASP A 23 6.52 14.92 -3.93
N ALA A 24 6.12 15.30 -2.72
CA ALA A 24 6.84 16.23 -1.87
C ALA A 24 8.12 15.62 -1.26
N ASN A 25 8.41 14.34 -1.54
CA ASN A 25 9.55 13.61 -0.99
C ASN A 25 9.58 13.62 0.56
N LEU A 26 8.40 13.81 1.17
CA LEU A 26 8.18 13.82 2.62
C LEU A 26 8.02 12.39 3.16
N LEU A 27 7.56 11.47 2.32
CA LEU A 27 7.96 10.07 2.39
C LEU A 27 9.35 10.04 1.74
N LYS A 28 10.42 10.02 2.53
CA LYS A 28 11.82 10.00 2.04
C LYS A 28 12.01 8.86 1.02
N ILE A 29 11.81 9.15 -0.26
CA ILE A 29 11.99 8.27 -1.42
C ILE A 29 12.80 9.07 -2.46
N LYS A 30 13.89 9.69 -2.02
CA LYS A 30 14.93 10.14 -2.94
C LYS A 30 16.24 9.56 -2.47
N SER A 31 16.84 8.79 -3.37
CA SER A 31 18.24 8.39 -3.37
C SER A 31 18.68 7.58 -2.14
N ASN A 32 18.88 6.28 -2.37
CA ASN A 32 19.66 5.34 -1.56
C ASN A 32 18.94 4.69 -0.35
N LYS A 33 18.44 3.47 -0.55
CA LYS A 33 18.22 2.42 0.47
C LYS A 33 17.44 2.76 1.75
N GLN A 34 16.53 3.73 1.77
CA GLN A 34 15.69 4.00 2.95
C GLN A 34 14.22 3.74 2.61
N PRO A 35 13.55 2.81 3.30
CA PRO A 35 12.21 2.38 2.94
C PRO A 35 11.16 3.42 3.40
N SER A 36 10.12 3.67 2.57
CA SER A 36 9.08 4.66 2.87
C SER A 36 8.39 4.34 4.21
N ILE A 37 8.30 5.32 5.11
CA ILE A 37 7.87 5.07 6.50
C ILE A 37 6.33 5.16 6.59
N LEU A 38 5.66 4.06 6.30
CA LEU A 38 4.23 3.85 6.60
C LEU A 38 4.03 2.82 7.74
N LEU A 39 5.12 2.48 8.44
CA LEU A 39 5.16 1.59 9.61
C LEU A 39 3.96 1.84 10.52
N GLY A 40 3.09 0.85 10.70
CA GLY A 40 1.93 0.90 11.60
C GLY A 40 0.76 1.80 11.16
N ALA A 41 0.82 2.43 9.97
CA ALA A 41 -0.24 3.33 9.53
C ALA A 41 -1.56 2.57 9.30
N ASN A 42 -2.68 3.24 9.56
CA ASN A 42 -4.00 2.72 9.20
C ASN A 42 -4.38 3.25 7.81
N LEU A 43 -4.27 2.39 6.82
CA LEU A 43 -4.65 2.67 5.43
C LEU A 43 -5.91 1.91 5.03
N THR A 44 -6.70 1.39 5.98
CA THR A 44 -7.91 0.62 5.67
C THR A 44 -8.81 1.40 4.70
N HIS A 45 -9.29 0.69 3.67
CA HIS A 45 -10.08 1.20 2.55
C HIS A 45 -9.37 2.21 1.62
N ALA A 46 -8.08 2.49 1.79
CA ALA A 46 -7.37 3.40 0.90
C ALA A 46 -7.34 2.86 -0.54
N ASN A 47 -7.43 3.78 -1.51
CA ASN A 47 -7.18 3.46 -2.91
C ASN A 47 -5.70 3.76 -3.22
N LEU A 48 -4.89 2.70 -3.38
CA LEU A 48 -3.48 2.82 -3.75
C LEU A 48 -3.23 2.29 -5.17
N GLN A 49 -4.26 2.21 -6.01
CA GLN A 49 -4.18 1.64 -7.34
C GLN A 49 -3.08 2.33 -8.19
N GLY A 50 -2.19 1.51 -8.76
CA GLY A 50 -1.12 1.96 -9.65
C GLY A 50 0.05 2.66 -8.96
N MET A 51 0.14 2.61 -7.62
CA MET A 51 1.18 3.31 -6.89
C MET A 51 2.54 2.59 -6.97
N ASN A 52 3.61 3.39 -7.04
CA ASN A 52 4.97 2.89 -6.86
C ASN A 52 5.28 2.81 -5.35
N LEU A 53 5.30 1.60 -4.82
CA LEU A 53 5.60 1.28 -3.42
C LEU A 53 6.87 0.41 -3.30
N ARG A 54 7.75 0.48 -4.31
CA ARG A 54 9.00 -0.29 -4.32
C ARG A 54 9.83 0.03 -3.09
N PHE A 55 10.30 -1.01 -2.40
CA PHE A 55 11.10 -0.90 -1.18
C PHE A 55 10.41 -0.14 -0.03
N ALA A 56 9.08 -0.01 -0.03
CA ALA A 56 8.35 0.66 1.04
C ALA A 56 8.47 -0.08 2.40
N ASN A 57 8.50 0.64 3.53
CA ASN A 57 8.34 0.05 4.86
C ASN A 57 6.86 0.06 5.26
N LEU A 58 6.18 -1.03 4.98
CA LEU A 58 4.77 -1.27 5.30
C LEU A 58 4.62 -2.23 6.50
N GLN A 59 5.68 -2.38 7.31
CA GLN A 59 5.66 -3.27 8.46
C GLN A 59 4.55 -2.86 9.43
N GLY A 60 3.75 -3.82 9.90
CA GLY A 60 2.67 -3.56 10.85
C GLY A 60 1.55 -2.65 10.33
N THR A 61 1.59 -2.21 9.07
CA THR A 61 0.57 -1.33 8.48
C THR A 61 -0.74 -2.09 8.34
N ASN A 62 -1.86 -1.45 8.66
CA ASN A 62 -3.17 -1.99 8.34
C ASN A 62 -3.51 -1.63 6.89
N LEU A 63 -3.37 -2.61 6.00
CA LEU A 63 -3.71 -2.57 4.58
C LEU A 63 -4.99 -3.38 4.28
N SER A 64 -5.80 -3.70 5.29
CA SER A 64 -7.03 -4.45 5.08
C SER A 64 -8.00 -3.65 4.20
N HIS A 65 -8.68 -4.33 3.28
CA HIS A 65 -9.59 -3.71 2.30
C HIS A 65 -8.98 -2.62 1.41
N VAL A 66 -7.65 -2.55 1.29
CA VAL A 66 -6.97 -1.61 0.39
C VAL A 66 -7.03 -2.09 -1.05
N ASP A 67 -7.22 -1.16 -1.98
CA ASP A 67 -7.08 -1.43 -3.40
C ASP A 67 -5.62 -1.22 -3.85
N LEU A 68 -4.89 -2.31 -4.05
CA LEU A 68 -3.48 -2.32 -4.51
C LEU A 68 -3.33 -2.68 -5.99
N ARG A 69 -4.42 -2.77 -6.76
CA ARG A 69 -4.36 -3.17 -8.18
C ARG A 69 -3.35 -2.34 -8.97
N GLY A 70 -2.56 -3.00 -9.83
CA GLY A 70 -1.52 -2.35 -10.62
C GLY A 70 -0.36 -1.70 -9.84
N SER A 71 -0.29 -1.83 -8.51
CA SER A 71 0.79 -1.22 -7.72
C SER A 71 2.06 -2.04 -7.78
N ASP A 72 3.21 -1.38 -7.64
CA ASP A 72 4.51 -2.07 -7.56
C ASP A 72 5.01 -2.11 -6.11
N LEU A 73 4.94 -3.29 -5.49
CA LEU A 73 5.41 -3.57 -4.13
C LEU A 73 6.74 -4.35 -4.12
N PHE A 74 7.50 -4.37 -5.21
CA PHE A 74 8.78 -5.08 -5.25
C PHE A 74 9.73 -4.59 -4.13
N GLY A 75 10.25 -5.52 -3.33
CA GLY A 75 11.12 -5.25 -2.19
C GLY A 75 10.45 -4.55 -1.00
N ALA A 76 9.13 -4.34 -0.99
CA ALA A 76 8.43 -3.74 0.14
C ALA A 76 8.47 -4.65 1.38
N ASN A 77 8.74 -4.08 2.55
CA ASN A 77 8.65 -4.77 3.82
C ASN A 77 7.19 -4.85 4.28
N LEU A 78 6.55 -6.01 4.08
CA LEU A 78 5.17 -6.30 4.49
C LEU A 78 5.10 -7.13 5.78
N ALA A 79 6.19 -7.21 6.56
CA ALA A 79 6.21 -7.98 7.80
C ALA A 79 5.11 -7.50 8.77
N ASN A 80 4.29 -8.42 9.28
CA ASN A 80 3.15 -8.12 10.17
C ASN A 80 2.11 -7.14 9.60
N ALA A 81 2.11 -6.86 8.29
CA ALA A 81 1.06 -6.05 7.68
C ALA A 81 -0.26 -6.83 7.66
N ALA A 82 -1.37 -6.17 8.02
CA ALA A 82 -2.70 -6.76 7.87
C ALA A 82 -3.17 -6.53 6.43
N LEU A 83 -3.37 -7.61 5.66
CA LEU A 83 -3.64 -7.56 4.22
C LEU A 83 -5.00 -8.16 3.86
N ASP A 84 -5.78 -8.55 4.86
CA ASP A 84 -7.07 -9.21 4.71
C ASP A 84 -8.01 -8.40 3.81
N ASN A 85 -8.63 -9.07 2.85
CA ASN A 85 -9.57 -8.49 1.88
C ASN A 85 -9.00 -7.38 0.98
N SER A 86 -7.69 -7.07 1.06
CA SER A 86 -7.07 -6.18 0.09
C SER A 86 -7.12 -6.78 -1.31
N CYS A 87 -7.19 -5.93 -2.33
CA CYS A 87 -7.34 -6.36 -3.72
C CYS A 87 -6.05 -6.18 -4.51
N TYR A 88 -5.73 -7.19 -5.32
CA TYR A 88 -4.65 -7.14 -6.28
C TYR A 88 -5.10 -7.73 -7.62
N ASP A 89 -4.39 -7.41 -8.69
CA ASP A 89 -4.63 -7.96 -10.03
C ASP A 89 -3.33 -8.44 -10.69
N ASN A 90 -3.42 -8.84 -11.95
CA ASN A 90 -2.27 -9.34 -12.71
C ASN A 90 -1.18 -8.29 -12.95
N PHE A 91 -1.51 -7.00 -12.80
CA PHE A 91 -0.56 -5.90 -12.96
C PHE A 91 0.11 -5.51 -11.65
N THR A 92 -0.33 -6.09 -10.52
CA THR A 92 0.27 -5.83 -9.21
C THR A 92 1.58 -6.61 -9.08
N VAL A 93 2.67 -5.92 -8.76
CA VAL A 93 4.01 -6.50 -8.65
C VAL A 93 4.34 -6.77 -7.19
N PHE A 94 4.74 -8.01 -6.90
CA PHE A 94 5.24 -8.42 -5.59
C PHE A 94 6.62 -9.08 -5.73
N ASP A 95 7.32 -9.25 -4.61
CA ASP A 95 8.48 -10.13 -4.57
C ASP A 95 8.09 -11.57 -4.94
N LYS A 96 8.97 -12.28 -5.66
CA LYS A 96 8.71 -13.66 -6.13
C LYS A 96 8.31 -14.65 -5.02
N LYS A 97 8.78 -14.40 -3.79
CA LYS A 97 8.50 -15.23 -2.61
C LYS A 97 7.18 -14.88 -1.92
N PHE A 98 6.63 -13.71 -2.20
CA PHE A 98 5.40 -13.25 -1.57
C PHE A 98 4.21 -13.91 -2.26
N GLN A 99 3.30 -14.48 -1.46
CA GLN A 99 2.10 -15.16 -1.94
C GLN A 99 0.87 -14.34 -1.51
N PRO A 100 0.33 -13.46 -2.39
CA PRO A 100 -0.79 -12.58 -2.03
C PRO A 100 -2.01 -13.35 -1.52
N HIS A 101 -2.34 -14.47 -2.16
CA HIS A 101 -3.49 -15.27 -1.76
C HIS A 101 -3.33 -15.89 -0.37
N ALA A 102 -2.12 -16.32 -0.01
CA ALA A 102 -1.81 -16.84 1.32
C ALA A 102 -1.82 -15.75 2.41
N ALA A 103 -1.62 -14.49 2.02
CA ALA A 103 -1.70 -13.32 2.90
C ALA A 103 -3.13 -12.78 3.07
N GLY A 104 -4.17 -13.52 2.65
CA GLY A 104 -5.57 -13.09 2.77
C GLY A 104 -6.01 -12.06 1.72
N MET A 105 -5.19 -11.81 0.69
CA MET A 105 -5.52 -10.89 -0.38
C MET A 105 -6.43 -11.55 -1.43
N ARG A 106 -7.28 -10.74 -2.06
CA ARG A 106 -8.23 -11.18 -3.08
C ARG A 106 -7.77 -10.73 -4.46
N LYS A 107 -7.64 -11.69 -5.36
CA LYS A 107 -7.37 -11.41 -6.76
C LYS A 107 -8.65 -10.93 -7.44
N VAL A 108 -8.61 -9.76 -8.06
CA VAL A 108 -9.74 -9.16 -8.77
C VAL A 108 -9.37 -8.87 -10.22
N LYS A 109 -10.38 -8.79 -11.10
CA LYS A 109 -10.19 -8.33 -12.48
C LYS A 109 -10.03 -6.82 -12.49
N SER A 110 -9.15 -6.27 -13.33
CA SER A 110 -8.82 -4.83 -13.33
C SER A 110 -10.02 -3.90 -13.56
N LEU A 111 -11.11 -4.39 -14.17
CA LEU A 111 -12.36 -3.65 -14.40
C LEU A 111 -13.40 -3.74 -13.26
N LYS A 112 -13.24 -4.66 -12.29
CA LYS A 112 -14.19 -4.82 -11.17
C LYS A 112 -13.80 -3.96 -9.98
N LYS A 113 -14.75 -3.40 -9.24
CA LYS A 113 -14.44 -2.69 -7.99
C LYS A 113 -13.86 -3.66 -6.95
N CYS A 114 -12.93 -3.17 -6.14
CA CYS A 114 -12.53 -3.82 -4.90
C CYS A 114 -13.55 -3.44 -3.83
N GLU A 115 -14.27 -4.43 -3.29
CA GLU A 115 -15.35 -4.25 -2.28
C GLU A 115 -14.96 -4.85 -0.93
#